data_AF-A8TMG0-F1
#
_entry.id   AF-A8TMG0-F1
#
_cell.length_a   1.000
_cell.length_b   1.000
_cell.length_c   1.000
_cell.angle_alpha   90.00
_cell.angle_beta   90.00
_cell.angle_gamma   90.00
#
_symmetry.space_group_name_H-M   'P 1'
#
loop_
_entity.id
_entity.type
_entity.pdbx_description
1 polymer ?
#
loop_
_entity_poly.entity_id
_entity_poly.type
_entity_poly.pdbx_seq_one_letter_code
_entity_poly.pdbx_strand_id
1 'polypeptide(L)'
;MAADTTIDLAGLPAIQRPVLLGTAGIAAFLCASLWLDSPMMAGVLVIGLGLGVALYHAGFGFTAAYRRALLEKDLSGIIAQAIMLIVASSLFAPLLSAGEIFGHGVGGAIAPVGVAMLIGAFVFGIGMQLGGACASGTLFTVGGGNLRMVVTLVFFCAGSWWGTLDLPWWRSLPALPPLALGTVVGWGPAVLLQAAVLGLIVWVLHRLGGRARAPLWWNGRFSRDAVLRGPWPLLLGGLALAVLNTAMLALTGSPWGVTWGFTLWGAKTAVALGWDPSGSAFWSEEWTRIALDQSILSSTTSVSDIGILIGAGIAEYNFWSPADKATGKTERVGKLVQSNVVPFAEKMTFLEDNQAVVSGITSVDADGHTPGHMAFHVESEGKRLMITADTANHYVMSLQRPDWEVSFDMNKKKAAESRKEIFGMIAADKIPFTGYHMPFPNVGYVEPMGSGFRYVPAGYHLDLG
;
A
#
# COMPACT_ATOMS: atom_id res chain seq x y z
N MET A 1 28.70 -30.66 -2.80
CA MET A 1 27.35 -31.18 -3.13
C MET A 1 26.49 -30.00 -3.52
N ALA A 2 26.15 -29.90 -4.80
CA ALA A 2 25.23 -28.89 -5.30
C ALA A 2 23.83 -29.22 -4.72
N ALA A 3 23.25 -28.28 -3.97
CA ALA A 3 21.85 -28.38 -3.58
C ALA A 3 21.02 -28.22 -4.85
N ASP A 4 20.25 -29.26 -5.15
CA ASP A 4 19.29 -29.31 -6.25
C ASP A 4 18.30 -28.15 -6.11
N THR A 5 18.38 -27.17 -7.01
CA THR A 5 17.52 -25.99 -7.06
C THR A 5 16.28 -26.23 -7.93
N THR A 6 15.79 -27.47 -7.98
CA THR A 6 14.46 -27.76 -8.50
C THR A 6 13.45 -27.45 -7.40
N ILE A 7 12.56 -26.50 -7.66
CA ILE A 7 11.39 -26.25 -6.79
C ILE A 7 10.58 -27.54 -6.81
N ASP A 8 10.55 -28.26 -5.69
CA ASP A 8 9.70 -29.45 -5.53
C ASP A 8 8.23 -29.03 -5.53
N LEU A 9 7.66 -28.93 -6.73
CA LEU A 9 6.25 -28.65 -6.94
C LEU A 9 5.37 -29.74 -6.29
N ALA A 10 5.89 -30.96 -6.10
CA ALA A 10 5.17 -32.09 -5.50
C ALA A 10 5.02 -31.96 -3.96
N GLY A 11 5.87 -31.15 -3.31
CA GLY A 11 5.82 -30.86 -1.87
C GLY A 11 4.89 -29.70 -1.45
N LEU A 12 4.32 -28.96 -2.40
CA LEU A 12 3.38 -27.86 -2.09
C LEU A 12 1.98 -28.38 -1.70
N PRO A 13 1.33 -27.83 -0.65
CA PRO A 13 -0.07 -28.12 -0.31
C PRO A 13 -1.02 -27.97 -1.51
N ALA A 14 -1.97 -28.90 -1.67
CA ALA A 14 -2.86 -29.00 -2.85
C ALA A 14 -3.67 -27.73 -3.17
N ILE A 15 -3.89 -26.85 -2.19
CA ILE A 15 -4.65 -25.60 -2.30
C ILE A 15 -3.79 -24.43 -2.82
N GLN A 16 -2.46 -24.50 -2.67
CA GLN A 16 -1.53 -23.44 -3.06
C GLN A 16 -1.07 -23.53 -4.53
N ARG A 17 -1.10 -24.73 -5.12
CA ARG A 17 -0.77 -24.97 -6.53
C ARG A 17 -1.63 -24.20 -7.53
N PRO A 18 -2.98 -24.17 -7.45
CA PRO A 18 -3.79 -23.50 -8.46
C PRO A 18 -3.66 -21.98 -8.44
N VAL A 19 -3.40 -21.35 -7.29
CA VAL A 19 -3.19 -19.89 -7.20
C VAL A 19 -1.79 -19.53 -7.74
N LEU A 20 -0.72 -20.24 -7.34
CA LEU A 20 0.62 -19.97 -7.88
C LEU A 20 0.70 -20.26 -9.39
N LEU A 21 0.21 -21.42 -9.85
CA LEU A 21 0.15 -21.76 -11.27
C LEU A 21 -0.80 -20.84 -12.02
N GLY A 22 -1.84 -20.33 -11.35
CA GLY A 22 -2.75 -19.31 -11.87
C GLY A 22 -2.06 -17.98 -12.10
N THR A 23 -1.47 -17.36 -11.07
CA THR A 23 -0.85 -16.03 -11.19
C THR A 23 0.44 -16.06 -12.02
N ALA A 24 1.29 -17.07 -11.83
CA ALA A 24 2.48 -17.27 -12.66
C ALA A 24 2.12 -17.69 -14.10
N GLY A 25 1.05 -18.46 -14.27
CA GLY A 25 0.50 -18.82 -15.58
C GLY A 25 -0.11 -17.63 -16.30
N ILE A 26 -0.83 -16.74 -15.60
CA ILE A 26 -1.34 -15.47 -16.14
C ILE A 26 -0.17 -14.56 -16.54
N ALA A 27 0.85 -14.42 -15.68
CA ALA A 27 2.05 -13.65 -16.02
C ALA A 27 2.75 -14.21 -17.25
N ALA A 28 2.99 -15.53 -17.31
CA ALA A 28 3.65 -16.17 -18.43
C ALA A 28 2.83 -16.09 -19.72
N PHE A 29 1.50 -16.27 -19.63
CA PHE A 29 0.58 -16.12 -20.74
C PHE A 29 0.57 -14.68 -21.27
N LEU A 30 0.43 -13.69 -20.38
CA LEU A 30 0.46 -12.27 -20.76
C LEU A 30 1.82 -11.88 -21.34
N CYS A 31 2.93 -12.36 -20.77
CA CYS A 31 4.25 -12.15 -21.35
C CYS A 31 4.36 -12.76 -22.75
N ALA A 32 3.89 -14.00 -22.94
CA ALA A 32 3.94 -14.67 -24.23
C ALA A 32 3.04 -13.99 -25.28
N SER A 33 1.81 -13.60 -24.90
CA SER A 33 0.89 -12.90 -25.79
C SER A 33 1.45 -11.53 -26.17
N LEU A 34 1.93 -10.76 -25.20
CA LEU A 34 2.56 -9.47 -25.45
C LEU A 34 3.85 -9.62 -26.27
N TRP A 35 4.61 -10.70 -26.10
CA TRP A 35 5.84 -10.90 -26.88
C TRP A 35 5.56 -11.10 -28.37
N LEU A 36 4.44 -11.76 -28.69
CA LEU A 36 3.99 -11.94 -30.07
C LEU A 36 3.49 -10.64 -30.69
N ASP A 37 2.79 -9.81 -29.91
CA ASP A 37 2.22 -8.54 -30.40
C ASP A 37 3.22 -7.37 -30.39
N SER A 38 3.96 -7.22 -29.29
CA SER A 38 4.94 -6.16 -29.04
C SER A 38 5.99 -6.61 -27.99
N PRO A 39 7.19 -7.01 -28.42
CA PRO A 39 8.29 -7.38 -27.51
C PRO A 39 8.61 -6.29 -26.48
N MET A 40 8.41 -5.02 -26.83
CA MET A 40 8.54 -3.90 -25.91
C MET A 40 7.53 -3.98 -24.77
N MET A 41 6.24 -4.24 -25.04
CA MET A 41 5.22 -4.38 -23.99
C MET A 41 5.48 -5.58 -23.08
N ALA A 42 5.98 -6.69 -23.63
CA ALA A 42 6.41 -7.82 -22.80
C ALA A 42 7.57 -7.42 -21.87
N GLY A 43 8.54 -6.64 -22.37
CA GLY A 43 9.60 -6.06 -21.54
C GLY A 43 9.06 -5.12 -20.45
N VAL A 44 8.07 -4.29 -20.77
CA VAL A 44 7.38 -3.41 -19.81
C VAL A 44 6.71 -4.23 -18.71
N LEU A 45 6.04 -5.34 -19.06
CA LEU A 45 5.42 -6.24 -18.09
C LEU A 45 6.47 -6.86 -17.16
N VAL A 46 7.58 -7.34 -17.70
CA VAL A 46 8.70 -7.90 -16.89
C VAL A 46 9.28 -6.86 -15.94
N ILE A 47 9.48 -5.63 -16.39
CA ILE A 47 9.92 -4.53 -15.51
C ILE A 47 8.87 -4.26 -14.44
N GLY A 48 7.57 -4.24 -14.80
CA GLY A 48 6.45 -4.09 -13.87
C GLY A 48 6.44 -5.18 -12.79
N LEU A 49 6.63 -6.45 -13.16
CA LEU A 49 6.78 -7.56 -12.21
C LEU A 49 7.92 -7.31 -11.22
N GLY A 50 9.08 -6.90 -11.73
CA GLY A 50 10.24 -6.54 -10.90
C GLY A 50 9.95 -5.38 -9.95
N LEU A 51 9.23 -4.35 -10.42
CA LEU A 51 8.82 -3.20 -9.60
C LEU A 51 7.88 -3.66 -8.48
N GLY A 52 6.90 -4.52 -8.79
CA GLY A 52 5.99 -5.12 -7.81
C GLY A 52 6.74 -5.89 -6.71
N VAL A 53 7.67 -6.77 -7.12
CA VAL A 53 8.50 -7.55 -6.18
C VAL A 53 9.34 -6.63 -5.29
N ALA A 54 10.01 -5.63 -5.87
CA ALA A 54 10.85 -4.69 -5.14
C ALA A 54 10.06 -3.83 -4.15
N LEU A 55 8.91 -3.29 -4.56
CA LEU A 55 8.00 -2.52 -3.71
C LEU A 55 7.48 -3.38 -2.56
N TYR A 56 7.06 -4.61 -2.85
CA TYR A 56 6.46 -5.53 -1.88
C TYR A 56 7.48 -5.94 -0.81
N HIS A 57 8.61 -6.54 -1.21
CA HIS A 57 9.58 -7.07 -0.25
C HIS A 57 10.25 -6.00 0.60
N ALA A 58 10.44 -4.79 0.06
CA ALA A 58 11.03 -3.70 0.83
C ALA A 58 9.99 -2.91 1.64
N GLY A 59 8.68 -3.10 1.40
CA GLY A 59 7.63 -2.24 1.95
C GLY A 59 7.89 -0.76 1.64
N PHE A 60 8.40 -0.48 0.44
CA PHE A 60 8.99 0.82 0.09
C PHE A 60 7.90 1.86 -0.22
N GLY A 61 7.32 2.43 0.83
CA GLY A 61 6.24 3.42 0.74
C GLY A 61 6.70 4.86 0.99
N PHE A 62 6.24 5.79 0.17
CA PHE A 62 6.48 7.23 0.39
C PHE A 62 5.70 7.74 1.60
N THR A 63 4.39 7.52 1.64
CA THR A 63 3.49 7.99 2.71
C THR A 63 3.97 7.59 4.11
N ALA A 64 4.33 6.32 4.29
CA ALA A 64 4.76 5.79 5.59
C ALA A 64 6.10 6.38 6.04
N ALA A 65 7.04 6.61 5.11
CA ALA A 65 8.35 7.20 5.43
C ALA A 65 8.21 8.63 5.98
N TYR A 66 7.39 9.48 5.34
CA TYR A 66 7.17 10.84 5.82
C TYR A 66 6.40 10.87 7.15
N ARG A 67 5.40 10.00 7.32
CA ARG A 67 4.67 9.89 8.58
C ARG A 67 5.59 9.50 9.74
N ARG A 68 6.44 8.49 9.57
CA ARG A 68 7.42 8.05 10.59
C ARG A 68 8.47 9.12 10.88
N ALA A 69 8.94 9.83 9.86
CA ALA A 69 9.89 10.93 10.06
C ALA A 69 9.29 12.08 10.90
N LEU A 70 8.02 12.41 10.66
CA LEU A 70 7.33 13.49 11.38
C LEU A 70 6.95 13.08 12.80
N LEU A 71 6.35 11.89 12.97
CA LEU A 71 5.80 11.44 14.26
C LEU A 71 6.84 10.78 15.17
N GLU A 72 7.75 9.98 14.60
CA GLU A 72 8.67 9.13 15.36
C GLU A 72 10.13 9.58 15.25
N LYS A 73 10.40 10.60 14.42
CA LYS A 73 11.77 11.04 14.08
C LYS A 73 12.61 9.92 13.45
N ASP A 74 11.97 8.92 12.84
CA ASP A 74 12.65 7.87 12.07
C ASP A 74 12.87 8.31 10.63
N LEU A 75 14.14 8.53 10.26
CA LEU A 75 14.54 8.97 8.93
C LEU A 75 14.91 7.81 7.99
N SER A 76 14.79 6.54 8.40
CA SER A 76 15.26 5.43 7.59
C SER A 76 14.66 5.39 6.18
N GLY A 77 13.34 5.65 6.06
CA GLY A 77 12.66 5.71 4.76
C GLY A 77 13.07 6.93 3.92
N ILE A 78 13.20 8.12 4.53
CA ILE A 78 13.61 9.34 3.82
C ILE A 78 15.04 9.22 3.29
N ILE A 79 15.96 8.65 4.08
CA ILE A 79 17.34 8.40 3.66
C ILE A 79 17.36 7.44 2.47
N ALA A 80 16.59 6.35 2.53
CA ALA A 80 16.54 5.39 1.43
C ALA A 80 15.95 6.01 0.14
N GLN A 81 14.93 6.86 0.26
CA GLN A 81 14.37 7.60 -0.88
C GLN A 81 15.36 8.61 -1.45
N ALA A 82 16.08 9.37 -0.62
CA ALA A 82 17.09 10.31 -1.07
C ALA A 82 18.19 9.59 -1.86
N ILE A 83 18.69 8.45 -1.36
CA ILE A 83 19.70 7.64 -2.06
C ILE A 83 19.15 7.08 -3.37
N MET A 84 17.93 6.52 -3.36
CA MET A 84 17.27 6.04 -4.57
C MET A 84 17.16 7.15 -5.64
N LEU A 85 16.75 8.36 -5.26
CA LEU A 85 16.64 9.50 -6.18
C LEU A 85 18.00 9.92 -6.74
N ILE A 86 19.05 9.96 -5.91
CA ILE A 86 20.41 10.27 -6.36
C ILE A 86 20.89 9.23 -7.38
N VAL A 87 20.70 7.95 -7.08
CA VAL A 87 21.10 6.86 -7.97
C VAL A 87 20.29 6.91 -9.27
N ALA A 88 18.97 7.05 -9.20
CA ALA A 88 18.10 7.15 -10.38
C ALA A 88 18.51 8.33 -11.26
N SER A 89 18.70 9.52 -10.69
CA SER A 89 19.17 10.70 -11.43
C SER A 89 20.55 10.49 -12.06
N SER A 90 21.46 9.79 -11.37
CA SER A 90 22.79 9.48 -11.90
C SER A 90 22.74 8.51 -13.08
N LEU A 91 21.82 7.54 -13.04
CA LEU A 91 21.59 6.59 -14.13
C LEU A 91 20.85 7.23 -15.32
N PHE A 92 19.93 8.16 -15.05
CA PHE A 92 19.14 8.85 -16.08
C PHE A 92 19.96 9.89 -16.83
N ALA A 93 20.85 10.62 -16.14
CA ALA A 93 21.65 11.70 -16.71
C ALA A 93 22.34 11.35 -18.05
N PRO A 94 23.09 10.24 -18.20
CA PRO A 94 23.71 9.90 -19.48
C PRO A 94 22.68 9.59 -20.57
N LEU A 95 21.57 8.92 -20.24
CA LEU A 95 20.49 8.59 -21.18
C LEU A 95 19.80 9.84 -21.70
N LEU A 96 19.44 10.75 -20.80
CA LEU A 96 18.80 12.02 -21.13
C LEU A 96 19.76 13.00 -21.82
N SER A 97 21.05 12.92 -21.54
CA SER A 97 22.07 13.68 -22.26
C SER A 97 22.28 13.19 -23.68
N ALA A 98 22.14 11.88 -23.93
CA ALA A 98 22.22 11.31 -25.27
C ALA A 98 20.98 11.66 -26.10
N GLY A 99 19.80 11.74 -25.47
CA GLY A 99 18.53 12.10 -26.12
C GLY A 99 17.92 10.98 -26.96
N GLU A 100 18.68 9.93 -27.27
CA GLU A 100 18.23 8.71 -27.93
C GLU A 100 18.92 7.47 -27.37
N ILE A 101 18.23 6.32 -27.42
CA ILE A 101 18.79 5.01 -27.11
C ILE A 101 18.11 3.96 -28.00
N PHE A 102 18.87 2.98 -28.48
CA PHE A 102 18.35 1.89 -29.32
C PHE A 102 17.52 2.34 -30.53
N GLY A 103 17.74 3.56 -31.03
CA GLY A 103 17.05 4.13 -32.20
C GLY A 103 15.74 4.86 -31.89
N HIS A 104 15.37 5.04 -30.61
CA HIS A 104 14.23 5.86 -30.20
C HIS A 104 14.64 7.00 -29.26
N GLY A 105 13.86 8.08 -29.27
CA GLY A 105 14.08 9.23 -28.40
C GLY A 105 13.84 8.91 -26.92
N VAL A 106 14.61 9.55 -26.04
CA VAL A 106 14.50 9.41 -24.59
C VAL A 106 14.19 10.77 -23.97
N GLY A 107 13.10 10.84 -23.22
CA GLY A 107 12.62 12.05 -22.57
C GLY A 107 12.39 11.87 -21.08
N GLY A 108 12.59 12.94 -20.31
CA GLY A 108 12.17 12.99 -18.91
C GLY A 108 10.68 13.33 -18.79
N ALA A 109 10.06 12.98 -17.67
CA ALA A 109 8.73 13.44 -17.30
C ALA A 109 8.80 14.89 -16.76
N ILE A 110 8.95 15.85 -17.67
CA ILE A 110 9.11 17.27 -17.33
C ILE A 110 7.74 17.94 -17.36
N ALA A 111 7.33 18.51 -16.23
CA ALA A 111 6.05 19.19 -16.06
C ALA A 111 6.24 20.60 -15.46
N PRO A 112 5.31 21.54 -15.70
CA PRO A 112 5.39 22.87 -15.14
C PRO A 112 5.18 22.87 -13.62
N VAL A 113 5.88 23.77 -12.93
CA VAL A 113 5.67 24.04 -11.50
C VAL A 113 4.71 25.22 -11.38
N GLY A 114 3.52 24.99 -10.85
CA GLY A 114 2.50 26.04 -10.75
C GLY A 114 1.52 25.84 -9.61
N VAL A 115 0.53 26.74 -9.54
CA VAL A 115 -0.49 26.74 -8.48
C VAL A 115 -1.28 25.43 -8.46
N ALA A 116 -1.64 24.90 -9.63
CA ALA A 116 -2.32 23.61 -9.75
C ALA A 116 -1.52 22.46 -9.13
N MET A 117 -0.20 22.43 -9.36
CA MET A 117 0.68 21.41 -8.79
C MET A 117 0.74 21.52 -7.25
N LEU A 118 0.81 22.74 -6.71
CA LEU A 118 0.85 22.95 -5.26
C LEU A 118 -0.43 22.48 -4.57
N ILE A 119 -1.60 22.87 -5.11
CA ILE A 119 -2.90 22.44 -4.58
C ILE A 119 -3.05 20.92 -4.74
N GLY A 120 -2.75 20.41 -5.93
CA GLY A 120 -2.81 18.98 -6.24
C GLY A 120 -1.93 18.16 -5.32
N ALA A 121 -0.68 18.55 -5.09
CA ALA A 121 0.24 17.85 -4.18
C ALA A 121 -0.27 17.83 -2.73
N PHE A 122 -0.89 18.92 -2.26
CA PHE A 122 -1.47 18.99 -0.92
C PHE A 122 -2.69 18.07 -0.77
N VAL A 123 -3.65 18.16 -1.69
CA VAL A 123 -4.85 17.31 -1.71
C VAL A 123 -4.47 15.85 -1.89
N PHE A 124 -3.51 15.55 -2.78
CA PHE A 124 -2.97 14.22 -2.96
C PHE A 124 -2.32 13.69 -1.68
N GLY A 125 -1.58 14.53 -0.95
CA GLY A 125 -1.02 14.20 0.36
C GLY A 125 -2.07 13.79 1.38
N ILE A 126 -3.20 14.50 1.46
CA ILE A 126 -4.35 14.15 2.29
C ILE A 126 -4.93 12.80 1.85
N GLY A 127 -5.17 12.64 0.55
CA GLY A 127 -5.68 11.39 -0.03
C GLY A 127 -4.78 10.20 0.28
N MET A 128 -3.45 10.35 0.20
CA MET A 128 -2.50 9.30 0.56
C MET A 128 -2.56 8.91 2.05
N GLN A 129 -2.86 9.84 2.96
CA GLN A 129 -3.01 9.51 4.37
C GLN A 129 -4.34 8.80 4.65
N LEU A 130 -5.43 9.24 4.03
CA LEU A 130 -6.76 8.63 4.19
C LEU A 130 -6.83 7.23 3.53
N GLY A 131 -6.34 7.11 2.29
CA GLY A 131 -6.30 5.85 1.54
C GLY A 131 -5.19 4.90 1.97
N GLY A 132 -4.32 5.32 2.90
CA GLY A 132 -3.26 4.50 3.48
C GLY A 132 -2.04 4.23 2.57
N ALA A 133 -2.04 4.71 1.32
CA ALA A 133 -0.97 4.44 0.35
C ALA A 133 -0.83 5.54 -0.71
N CYS A 134 0.35 5.60 -1.35
CA CYS A 134 0.58 6.33 -2.60
C CYS A 134 0.15 5.49 -3.81
N ALA A 135 0.16 6.04 -5.03
CA ALA A 135 -0.26 5.34 -6.25
C ALA A 135 0.33 3.92 -6.43
N SER A 136 1.67 3.83 -6.46
CA SER A 136 2.38 2.53 -6.51
C SER A 136 2.18 1.69 -5.24
N GLY A 137 1.95 2.36 -4.11
CA GLY A 137 1.61 1.74 -2.83
C GLY A 137 0.29 0.98 -2.89
N THR A 138 -0.72 1.59 -3.49
CA THR A 138 -2.04 1.01 -3.73
C THR A 138 -1.90 -0.25 -4.56
N LEU A 139 -1.14 -0.20 -5.67
CA LEU A 139 -0.90 -1.37 -6.51
C LEU A 139 -0.23 -2.53 -5.76
N PHE A 140 0.96 -2.34 -5.18
CA PHE A 140 1.64 -3.48 -4.57
C PHE A 140 0.87 -4.04 -3.36
N THR A 141 0.08 -3.20 -2.67
CA THR A 141 -0.73 -3.63 -1.53
C THR A 141 -1.98 -4.40 -1.99
N VAL A 142 -2.62 -4.01 -3.10
CA VAL A 142 -3.67 -4.81 -3.76
C VAL A 142 -3.10 -6.13 -4.27
N GLY A 143 -1.95 -6.09 -4.95
CA GLY A 143 -1.26 -7.27 -5.44
C GLY A 143 -0.89 -8.25 -4.33
N GLY A 144 -0.52 -7.74 -3.15
CA GLY A 144 -0.34 -8.52 -1.92
C GLY A 144 -1.62 -9.04 -1.27
N GLY A 145 -2.79 -8.87 -1.89
CA GLY A 145 -4.06 -9.44 -1.42
C GLY A 145 -4.89 -8.56 -0.49
N ASN A 146 -4.55 -7.28 -0.32
CA ASN A 146 -5.33 -6.37 0.53
C ASN A 146 -6.59 -5.85 -0.18
N LEU A 147 -7.75 -6.41 0.16
CA LEU A 147 -9.04 -6.03 -0.42
C LEU A 147 -9.48 -4.60 -0.07
N ARG A 148 -9.10 -4.04 1.09
CA ARG A 148 -9.40 -2.64 1.41
C ARG A 148 -8.73 -1.69 0.42
N MET A 149 -7.53 -2.04 -0.03
CA MET A 149 -6.80 -1.25 -1.01
C MET A 149 -7.40 -1.32 -2.42
N VAL A 150 -8.25 -2.32 -2.70
CA VAL A 150 -9.04 -2.36 -3.95
C VAL A 150 -10.04 -1.21 -4.00
N VAL A 151 -10.67 -0.88 -2.87
CA VAL A 151 -11.55 0.28 -2.75
C VAL A 151 -10.78 1.56 -3.06
N THR A 152 -9.60 1.73 -2.43
CA THR A 152 -8.71 2.85 -2.74
C THR A 152 -8.39 2.91 -4.23
N LEU A 153 -8.04 1.77 -4.86
CA LEU A 153 -7.74 1.71 -6.29
C LEU A 153 -8.92 2.14 -7.17
N VAL A 154 -10.13 1.69 -6.87
CA VAL A 154 -11.35 2.08 -7.60
C VAL A 154 -11.57 3.59 -7.54
N PHE A 155 -11.52 4.17 -6.33
CA PHE A 155 -11.67 5.61 -6.17
C PHE A 155 -10.50 6.40 -6.74
N PHE A 156 -9.30 5.83 -6.76
CA PHE A 156 -8.14 6.44 -7.42
C PHE A 156 -8.35 6.51 -8.93
N CYS A 157 -8.83 5.43 -9.57
CA CYS A 157 -9.18 5.40 -10.99
C CYS A 157 -10.30 6.40 -11.31
N ALA A 158 -11.39 6.36 -10.54
CA ALA A 158 -12.53 7.27 -10.74
C ALA A 158 -12.12 8.74 -10.55
N GLY A 159 -11.40 9.06 -9.49
CA GLY A 159 -10.92 10.41 -9.21
C GLY A 159 -9.87 10.90 -10.22
N SER A 160 -8.96 10.03 -10.67
CA SER A 160 -7.94 10.38 -11.66
C SER A 160 -8.54 10.60 -13.05
N TRP A 161 -9.63 9.89 -13.40
CA TRP A 161 -10.43 10.19 -14.58
C TRP A 161 -11.20 11.50 -14.40
N TRP A 162 -11.92 11.68 -13.29
CA TRP A 162 -12.67 12.90 -13.02
C TRP A 162 -11.80 14.15 -13.12
N GLY A 163 -10.60 14.12 -12.54
CA GLY A 163 -9.66 15.24 -12.60
C GLY A 163 -9.24 15.65 -14.02
N THR A 164 -9.39 14.76 -15.03
CA THR A 164 -9.15 15.13 -16.43
C THR A 164 -10.22 16.04 -17.01
N LEU A 165 -11.45 15.99 -16.48
CA LEU A 165 -12.56 16.82 -16.95
C LEU A 165 -12.38 18.28 -16.52
N ASP A 166 -11.81 18.49 -15.33
CA ASP A 166 -11.50 19.81 -14.78
C ASP A 166 -10.14 20.36 -15.26
N LEU A 167 -9.38 19.57 -16.03
CA LEU A 167 -7.99 19.88 -16.40
C LEU A 167 -7.81 21.21 -17.16
N PRO A 168 -8.72 21.64 -18.07
CA PRO A 168 -8.60 22.95 -18.72
C PRO A 168 -8.54 24.11 -17.73
N TRP A 169 -9.35 24.03 -16.66
CA TRP A 169 -9.33 25.04 -15.61
C TRP A 169 -8.02 24.99 -14.81
N TRP A 170 -7.57 23.80 -14.40
CA TRP A 170 -6.29 23.64 -13.70
C TRP A 170 -5.10 24.16 -14.50
N ARG A 171 -5.08 23.93 -15.83
CA ARG A 171 -4.03 24.42 -16.74
C ARG A 171 -4.06 25.94 -16.94
N SER A 172 -5.18 26.61 -16.65
CA SER A 172 -5.30 28.08 -16.75
C SER A 172 -4.65 28.83 -15.58
N LEU A 173 -4.35 28.13 -14.47
CA LEU A 173 -3.74 28.74 -13.29
C LEU A 173 -2.27 29.12 -13.54
N PRO A 174 -1.73 30.13 -12.82
CA PRO A 174 -0.34 30.55 -12.99
C PRO A 174 0.65 29.40 -12.78
N ALA A 175 1.59 29.26 -13.71
CA ALA A 175 2.65 28.26 -13.66
C ALA A 175 3.95 28.81 -14.28
N LEU A 176 5.07 28.34 -13.76
CA LEU A 176 6.37 28.51 -14.37
C LEU A 176 6.50 27.56 -15.58
N PRO A 177 7.32 27.93 -16.58
CA PRO A 177 7.61 27.02 -17.69
C PRO A 177 8.23 25.71 -17.17
N PRO A 178 7.96 24.57 -17.84
CA PRO A 178 8.60 23.30 -17.48
C PRO A 178 10.12 23.44 -17.56
N LEU A 179 10.81 23.13 -16.46
CA LEU A 179 12.26 23.31 -16.34
C LEU A 179 12.92 22.01 -15.87
N ALA A 180 13.88 21.52 -16.65
CA ALA A 180 14.78 20.46 -16.23
C ALA A 180 16.16 21.06 -15.94
N LEU A 181 16.68 20.90 -14.72
CA LEU A 181 18.00 21.45 -14.36
C LEU A 181 19.10 20.99 -15.32
N GLY A 182 19.01 19.75 -15.81
CA GLY A 182 19.97 19.19 -16.77
C GLY A 182 20.07 19.97 -18.09
N THR A 183 18.99 20.60 -18.55
CA THR A 183 19.01 21.41 -19.79
C THR A 183 19.55 22.82 -19.57
N VAL A 184 19.65 23.28 -18.31
CA VAL A 184 20.13 24.62 -17.95
C VAL A 184 21.61 24.62 -17.60
N VAL A 185 22.04 23.70 -16.71
CA VAL A 185 23.41 23.67 -16.17
C VAL A 185 24.21 22.45 -16.64
N GLY A 186 23.62 21.60 -17.48
CA GLY A 186 24.17 20.31 -17.87
C GLY A 186 23.78 19.18 -16.92
N TRP A 187 23.62 17.97 -17.45
CA TRP A 187 23.14 16.80 -16.71
C TRP A 187 24.04 16.38 -15.54
N GLY A 188 25.36 16.43 -15.71
CA GLY A 188 26.31 16.11 -14.63
C GLY A 188 26.20 17.06 -13.43
N PRO A 189 26.36 18.39 -13.63
CA PRO A 189 26.15 19.38 -12.57
C PRO A 189 24.75 19.33 -11.94
N ALA A 190 23.71 19.05 -12.73
CA ALA A 190 22.35 18.90 -12.22
C ALA A 190 22.21 17.74 -11.22
N VAL A 191 22.82 16.58 -11.50
CA VAL A 191 22.85 15.44 -10.57
C VAL A 191 23.57 15.81 -9.27
N LEU A 192 24.71 16.49 -9.36
CA LEU A 192 25.46 16.93 -8.17
C LEU A 192 24.66 17.92 -7.33
N LEU A 193 23.99 18.89 -7.96
CA LEU A 193 23.15 19.86 -7.28
C LEU A 193 21.97 19.18 -6.58
N GLN A 194 21.28 18.25 -7.26
CA GLN A 194 20.19 17.50 -6.66
C GLN A 194 20.67 16.64 -5.48
N ALA A 195 21.82 15.99 -5.60
CA ALA A 195 22.40 15.23 -4.50
C ALA A 195 22.77 16.12 -3.30
N ALA A 196 23.30 17.32 -3.56
CA ALA A 196 23.59 18.30 -2.51
C ALA A 196 22.31 18.77 -1.80
N VAL A 197 21.23 19.06 -2.54
CA VAL A 197 19.94 19.46 -1.96
C VAL A 197 19.33 18.33 -1.11
N LEU A 198 19.31 17.10 -1.64
CA LEU A 198 18.80 15.94 -0.89
C LEU A 198 19.65 15.65 0.35
N GLY A 199 20.97 15.74 0.23
CA GLY A 199 21.90 15.62 1.36
C GLY A 199 21.67 16.70 2.42
N LEU A 200 21.45 17.96 2.00
CA LEU A 200 21.12 19.07 2.89
C LEU A 200 19.79 18.83 3.61
N ILE A 201 18.75 18.36 2.91
CA ILE A 201 17.45 18.02 3.53
C ILE A 201 17.63 16.95 4.61
N VAL A 202 18.32 15.85 4.29
CA VAL A 202 18.60 14.78 5.26
C VAL A 202 19.42 15.31 6.44
N TRP A 203 20.43 16.13 6.18
CA TRP A 203 21.25 16.75 7.22
C TRP A 203 20.42 17.66 8.13
N VAL A 204 19.58 18.54 7.59
CA VAL A 204 18.68 19.39 8.38
C VAL A 204 17.75 18.54 9.25
N LEU A 205 17.12 17.51 8.68
CA LEU A 205 16.26 16.61 9.44
C LEU A 205 17.01 15.90 10.57
N HIS A 206 18.28 15.54 10.33
CA HIS A 206 19.15 14.98 11.36
C HIS A 206 19.45 15.97 12.48
N ARG A 207 19.70 17.25 12.14
CA ARG A 207 19.90 18.34 13.11
C ARG A 207 18.64 18.63 13.92
N LEU A 208 17.45 18.39 13.34
CA LEU A 208 16.15 18.46 14.01
C LEU A 208 15.79 17.20 14.82
N GLY A 209 16.77 16.34 15.10
CA GLY A 209 16.65 15.18 15.98
C GLY A 209 16.28 13.87 15.28
N GLY A 210 16.14 13.87 13.95
CA GLY A 210 15.84 12.67 13.18
C GLY A 210 17.02 11.69 13.11
N ARG A 211 16.74 10.39 13.21
CA ARG A 211 17.76 9.31 13.13
C ARG A 211 17.23 8.16 12.30
N ALA A 212 18.10 7.43 11.61
CA ALA A 212 17.73 6.13 11.03
C ALA A 212 17.51 5.14 12.18
N ARG A 213 16.28 4.62 12.33
CA ARG A 213 15.94 3.66 13.38
C ARG A 213 15.76 2.24 12.87
N ALA A 214 15.50 2.08 11.57
CA ALA A 214 15.52 0.79 10.89
C ALA A 214 16.85 0.56 10.13
N PRO A 215 17.35 -0.68 10.06
CA PRO A 215 18.54 -1.01 9.28
C PRO A 215 18.30 -0.71 7.80
N LEU A 216 19.19 0.10 7.23
CA LEU A 216 19.14 0.49 5.82
C LEU A 216 19.65 -0.62 4.89
N TRP A 217 20.54 -1.47 5.40
CA TRP A 217 21.16 -2.59 4.69
C TRP A 217 21.17 -3.85 5.56
N TRP A 218 21.57 -4.98 4.97
CA TRP A 218 21.76 -6.22 5.72
C TRP A 218 22.88 -6.09 6.75
N ASN A 219 22.59 -6.50 7.98
CA ASN A 219 23.57 -6.58 9.07
C ASN A 219 24.29 -7.95 9.12
N GLY A 220 24.21 -8.77 8.06
CA GLY A 220 24.69 -10.16 8.02
C GLY A 220 25.04 -10.64 6.61
N ARG A 221 25.25 -11.96 6.45
CA ARG A 221 25.64 -12.55 5.15
C ARG A 221 24.47 -12.53 4.16
N PHE A 222 24.76 -12.13 2.93
CA PHE A 222 23.87 -12.25 1.78
C PHE A 222 23.34 -13.69 1.65
N SER A 223 22.02 -13.83 1.49
CA SER A 223 21.38 -15.11 1.20
C SER A 223 20.55 -14.99 -0.07
N ARG A 224 20.69 -15.95 -0.98
CA ARG A 224 19.88 -16.03 -2.21
C ARG A 224 18.39 -16.16 -1.87
N ASP A 225 18.06 -16.88 -0.80
CA ASP A 225 16.69 -16.99 -0.29
C ASP A 225 16.14 -15.65 0.20
N ALA A 226 16.98 -14.80 0.81
CA ALA A 226 16.55 -13.48 1.29
C ALA A 226 16.23 -12.53 0.12
N VAL A 227 16.90 -12.68 -1.03
CA VAL A 227 16.57 -11.93 -2.25
C VAL A 227 15.27 -12.41 -2.88
N LEU A 228 15.02 -13.73 -2.90
CA LEU A 228 13.82 -14.28 -3.54
C LEU A 228 12.55 -14.18 -2.67
N ARG A 229 12.70 -14.16 -1.33
CA ARG A 229 11.57 -14.26 -0.39
C ARG A 229 11.41 -13.04 0.50
N GLY A 230 12.43 -12.21 0.66
CA GLY A 230 12.40 -11.04 1.54
C GLY A 230 12.31 -11.36 3.04
N PRO A 231 12.11 -10.32 3.88
CA PRO A 231 12.00 -8.90 3.51
C PRO A 231 13.33 -8.33 3.00
N TRP A 232 13.25 -7.35 2.11
CA TRP A 232 14.43 -6.64 1.59
C TRP A 232 14.79 -5.45 2.48
N PRO A 233 16.09 -5.12 2.64
CA PRO A 233 16.50 -3.85 3.20
C PRO A 233 15.98 -2.68 2.36
N LEU A 234 15.70 -1.55 3.00
CA LEU A 234 15.14 -0.37 2.33
C LEU A 234 16.01 0.11 1.16
N LEU A 235 17.34 0.12 1.32
CA LEU A 235 18.22 0.52 0.22
C LEU A 235 18.22 -0.49 -0.92
N LEU A 236 18.01 -1.79 -0.67
CA LEU A 236 17.94 -2.77 -1.76
C LEU A 236 16.68 -2.52 -2.59
N GLY A 237 15.55 -2.30 -1.93
CA GLY A 237 14.32 -1.86 -2.60
C GLY A 237 14.53 -0.60 -3.42
N GLY A 238 15.06 0.46 -2.81
CA GLY A 238 15.33 1.73 -3.49
C GLY A 238 16.28 1.59 -4.69
N LEU A 239 17.38 0.85 -4.56
CA LEU A 239 18.32 0.59 -5.66
C LEU A 239 17.67 -0.21 -6.78
N ALA A 240 16.89 -1.25 -6.46
CA ALA A 240 16.14 -2.02 -7.45
C ALA A 240 15.14 -1.12 -8.20
N LEU A 241 14.40 -0.25 -7.51
CA LEU A 241 13.50 0.72 -8.13
C LEU A 241 14.23 1.68 -9.07
N ALA A 242 15.41 2.19 -8.68
CA ALA A 242 16.21 3.07 -9.53
C ALA A 242 16.67 2.37 -10.82
N VAL A 243 17.14 1.12 -10.71
CA VAL A 243 17.58 0.32 -11.86
C VAL A 243 16.40 -0.04 -12.77
N LEU A 244 15.29 -0.52 -12.21
CA LEU A 244 14.09 -0.89 -12.97
C LEU A 244 13.45 0.31 -13.67
N ASN A 245 13.43 1.48 -13.02
CA ASN A 245 12.97 2.71 -13.64
C ASN A 245 13.92 3.16 -14.77
N THR A 246 15.23 2.95 -14.62
CA THR A 246 16.21 3.20 -15.70
C THR A 246 15.98 2.26 -16.88
N ALA A 247 15.68 0.99 -16.61
CA ALA A 247 15.31 0.04 -17.64
C ALA A 247 14.01 0.45 -18.34
N MET A 248 13.02 0.98 -17.61
CA MET A 248 11.79 1.52 -18.20
C MET A 248 12.07 2.69 -19.16
N LEU A 249 12.92 3.63 -18.72
CA LEU A 249 13.35 4.76 -19.54
C LEU A 249 14.08 4.30 -20.81
N ALA A 250 15.02 3.37 -20.65
CA ALA A 250 15.79 2.83 -21.78
C ALA A 250 14.90 2.07 -22.78
N LEU A 251 13.92 1.30 -22.28
CA LEU A 251 13.05 0.48 -23.10
C LEU A 251 11.96 1.28 -23.81
N THR A 252 11.34 2.25 -23.13
CA THR A 252 10.13 2.94 -23.62
C THR A 252 10.39 4.38 -24.04
N GLY A 253 11.58 4.91 -23.79
CA GLY A 253 11.89 6.32 -23.97
C GLY A 253 11.29 7.24 -22.91
N SER A 254 10.50 6.71 -21.97
CA SER A 254 9.84 7.47 -20.90
C SER A 254 10.07 6.83 -19.53
N PRO A 255 10.20 7.63 -18.45
CA PRO A 255 10.36 7.09 -17.11
C PRO A 255 9.09 6.38 -16.64
N TRP A 256 9.24 5.49 -15.66
CA TRP A 256 8.11 4.81 -15.02
C TRP A 256 7.13 5.81 -14.41
N GLY A 257 5.85 5.60 -14.72
CA GLY A 257 4.72 6.30 -14.14
C GLY A 257 3.57 5.33 -13.89
N VAL A 258 2.64 5.74 -13.02
CA VAL A 258 1.50 4.91 -12.57
C VAL A 258 0.17 5.59 -12.89
N THR A 259 0.05 6.88 -12.58
CA THR A 259 -1.25 7.59 -12.58
C THR A 259 -2.01 7.54 -13.90
N TRP A 260 -1.32 7.55 -15.04
CA TRP A 260 -1.99 7.45 -16.35
C TRP A 260 -2.73 6.12 -16.54
N GLY A 261 -2.19 5.00 -16.01
CA GLY A 261 -2.88 3.71 -16.03
C GLY A 261 -4.23 3.79 -15.34
N PHE A 262 -4.28 4.38 -14.15
CA PHE A 262 -5.51 4.60 -13.40
C PHE A 262 -6.49 5.53 -14.11
N THR A 263 -6.01 6.64 -14.66
CA THR A 263 -6.82 7.57 -15.45
C THR A 263 -7.46 6.85 -16.64
N LEU A 264 -6.70 6.01 -17.35
CA LEU A 264 -7.19 5.25 -18.50
C LEU A 264 -8.21 4.19 -18.08
N TRP A 265 -7.96 3.45 -17.00
CA TRP A 265 -8.90 2.46 -16.47
C TRP A 265 -10.21 3.13 -16.04
N GLY A 266 -10.13 4.23 -15.30
CA GLY A 266 -11.30 5.02 -14.89
C GLY A 266 -12.10 5.53 -16.08
N ALA A 267 -11.43 6.07 -17.10
CA ALA A 267 -12.08 6.60 -18.29
C ALA A 267 -12.80 5.50 -19.09
N LYS A 268 -12.14 4.36 -19.32
CA LYS A 268 -12.74 3.23 -20.03
C LYS A 268 -13.92 2.64 -19.25
N THR A 269 -13.83 2.57 -17.92
CA THR A 269 -14.97 2.18 -17.08
C THR A 269 -16.11 3.19 -17.21
N ALA A 270 -15.84 4.49 -17.19
CA ALA A 270 -16.86 5.52 -17.39
C ALA A 270 -17.55 5.38 -18.76
N VAL A 271 -16.79 5.18 -19.84
CA VAL A 271 -17.34 4.91 -21.19
C VAL A 271 -18.21 3.66 -21.18
N ALA A 272 -17.76 2.57 -20.55
CA ALA A 272 -18.54 1.33 -20.43
C ALA A 272 -19.85 1.53 -19.62
N LEU A 273 -19.88 2.52 -18.72
CA LEU A 273 -21.07 2.92 -17.96
C LEU A 273 -21.93 3.97 -18.68
N GLY A 274 -21.60 4.33 -19.92
CA GLY A 274 -22.41 5.22 -20.76
C GLY A 274 -21.97 6.70 -20.78
N TRP A 275 -20.80 7.04 -20.23
CA TRP A 275 -20.23 8.38 -20.38
C TRP A 275 -19.75 8.62 -21.82
N ASP A 276 -20.13 9.75 -22.42
CA ASP A 276 -19.68 10.16 -23.75
C ASP A 276 -18.42 11.06 -23.65
N PRO A 277 -17.26 10.61 -24.17
CA PRO A 277 -16.03 11.39 -24.16
C PRO A 277 -16.02 12.57 -25.15
N SER A 278 -16.95 12.62 -26.12
CA SER A 278 -16.92 13.61 -27.21
C SER A 278 -17.00 15.07 -26.73
N GLY A 279 -17.68 15.31 -25.60
CA GLY A 279 -17.80 16.63 -24.99
C GLY A 279 -16.62 17.05 -24.11
N SER A 280 -15.65 16.17 -23.86
CA SER A 280 -14.51 16.46 -22.98
C SER A 280 -13.34 17.06 -23.76
N ALA A 281 -12.88 18.25 -23.37
CA ALA A 281 -11.71 18.89 -23.96
C ALA A 281 -10.46 17.99 -23.95
N PHE A 282 -10.17 17.33 -22.81
CA PHE A 282 -9.01 16.45 -22.69
C PHE A 282 -9.15 15.18 -23.54
N TRP A 283 -10.24 14.43 -23.36
CA TRP A 283 -10.52 13.18 -24.10
C TRP A 283 -10.90 13.35 -25.58
N SER A 284 -10.97 14.59 -26.08
CA SER A 284 -11.12 14.91 -27.50
C SER A 284 -9.78 15.04 -28.23
N GLU A 285 -8.66 15.14 -27.49
CA GLU A 285 -7.32 15.18 -28.07
C GLU A 285 -6.99 13.84 -28.75
N GLU A 286 -6.32 13.87 -29.90
CA GLU A 286 -6.04 12.68 -30.75
C GLU A 286 -5.45 11.51 -29.96
N TRP A 287 -4.40 11.75 -29.16
CA TRP A 287 -3.72 10.70 -28.41
C TRP A 287 -4.59 10.08 -27.30
N THR A 288 -5.50 10.85 -26.70
CA THR A 288 -6.43 10.35 -25.68
C THR A 288 -7.58 9.53 -26.28
N ARG A 289 -8.06 9.94 -27.47
CA ARG A 289 -9.02 9.16 -28.25
C ARG A 289 -8.43 7.81 -28.65
N ILE A 290 -7.21 7.82 -29.20
CA ILE A 290 -6.47 6.59 -29.52
C ILE A 290 -6.36 5.70 -28.28
N ALA A 291 -6.04 6.25 -27.11
CA ALA A 291 -5.95 5.48 -25.88
C ALA A 291 -7.30 4.86 -25.45
N LEU A 292 -8.43 5.57 -25.65
CA LEU A 292 -9.77 5.02 -25.40
C LEU A 292 -10.16 3.91 -26.37
N ASP A 293 -9.71 3.99 -27.62
CA ASP A 293 -10.03 3.00 -28.66
C ASP A 293 -9.14 1.74 -28.55
N GLN A 294 -7.90 1.88 -28.09
CA GLN A 294 -6.95 0.77 -27.98
C GLN A 294 -7.10 -0.05 -26.70
N SER A 295 -6.49 -1.25 -26.66
CA SER A 295 -6.45 -2.08 -25.46
C SER A 295 -5.70 -1.38 -24.32
N ILE A 296 -6.09 -1.65 -23.07
CA ILE A 296 -5.30 -1.24 -21.90
C ILE A 296 -3.90 -1.87 -21.90
N LEU A 297 -3.71 -2.95 -22.66
CA LEU A 297 -2.40 -3.60 -22.84
C LEU A 297 -1.50 -2.89 -23.86
N SER A 298 -2.01 -1.86 -24.55
CA SER A 298 -1.24 -0.98 -25.44
C SER A 298 -0.61 0.20 -24.69
N SER A 299 -0.98 0.41 -23.42
CA SER A 299 -0.46 1.49 -22.57
C SER A 299 0.69 0.98 -21.70
N THR A 300 1.86 1.62 -21.79
CA THR A 300 3.04 1.29 -20.99
C THR A 300 2.76 1.34 -19.49
N THR A 301 2.08 2.39 -19.02
CA THR A 301 1.76 2.55 -17.59
C THR A 301 0.81 1.46 -17.13
N SER A 302 -0.26 1.19 -17.88
CA SER A 302 -1.23 0.14 -17.57
C SER A 302 -0.59 -1.25 -17.53
N VAL A 303 0.25 -1.60 -18.51
CA VAL A 303 0.99 -2.88 -18.51
C VAL A 303 1.95 -2.97 -17.32
N SER A 304 2.67 -1.89 -17.01
CA SER A 304 3.56 -1.86 -15.85
C SER A 304 2.81 -1.97 -14.52
N ASP A 305 1.62 -1.37 -14.40
CA ASP A 305 0.76 -1.42 -13.22
C ASP A 305 0.19 -2.82 -12.99
N ILE A 306 -0.27 -3.49 -14.07
CA ILE A 306 -0.63 -4.91 -14.05
C ILE A 306 0.56 -5.76 -13.61
N GLY A 307 1.75 -5.47 -14.15
CA GLY A 307 2.99 -6.11 -13.72
C GLY A 307 3.26 -5.92 -12.22
N ILE A 308 3.07 -4.71 -11.68
CA ILE A 308 3.25 -4.45 -10.25
C ILE A 308 2.27 -5.27 -9.40
N LEU A 309 0.99 -5.35 -9.78
CA LEU A 309 0.00 -6.17 -9.10
C LEU A 309 0.43 -7.64 -9.05
N ILE A 310 0.78 -8.20 -10.21
CA ILE A 310 1.15 -9.62 -10.30
C ILE A 310 2.48 -9.88 -9.58
N GLY A 311 3.48 -9.01 -9.74
CA GLY A 311 4.78 -9.13 -9.11
C GLY A 311 4.70 -9.09 -7.58
N ALA A 312 3.87 -8.19 -7.04
CA ALA A 312 3.61 -8.14 -5.61
C ALA A 312 2.90 -9.40 -5.09
N GLY A 313 1.93 -9.94 -5.84
CA GLY A 313 1.26 -11.19 -5.49
C GLY A 313 2.19 -12.40 -5.49
N ILE A 314 3.10 -12.49 -6.46
CA ILE A 314 4.15 -13.52 -6.50
C ILE A 314 5.07 -13.38 -5.28
N ALA A 315 5.49 -12.16 -4.94
CA ALA A 315 6.34 -11.89 -3.78
C ALA A 315 5.66 -12.25 -2.45
N GLU A 316 4.38 -11.92 -2.29
CA GLU A 316 3.59 -12.25 -1.09
C GLU A 316 3.47 -13.76 -0.89
N TYR A 317 3.09 -14.47 -1.94
CA TYR A 317 3.00 -15.93 -1.89
C TYR A 317 4.35 -16.56 -1.52
N ASN A 318 5.44 -16.16 -2.17
CA ASN A 318 6.77 -16.71 -1.93
C ASN A 318 7.28 -16.44 -0.51
N PHE A 319 6.81 -15.36 0.13
CA PHE A 319 7.14 -15.07 1.51
C PHE A 319 6.45 -16.01 2.49
N TRP A 320 5.14 -16.30 2.33
CA TRP A 320 4.36 -17.11 3.29
C TRP A 320 4.35 -18.62 3.04
N SER A 321 4.58 -19.05 1.80
CA SER A 321 4.43 -20.46 1.40
C SER A 321 5.49 -21.43 1.95
N PRO A 322 6.73 -21.03 2.26
CA PRO A 322 7.73 -21.93 2.81
C PRO A 322 7.34 -22.52 4.18
N ALA A 323 7.58 -23.83 4.36
CA ALA A 323 7.26 -24.56 5.59
C ALA A 323 8.01 -24.05 6.83
N ASP A 324 9.16 -23.40 6.66
CA ASP A 324 9.92 -22.78 7.73
C ASP A 324 9.19 -21.60 8.38
N LYS A 325 8.23 -20.95 7.70
CA LYS A 325 7.35 -19.92 8.31
C LYS A 325 6.41 -20.49 9.37
N ALA A 326 6.13 -21.79 9.31
CA ALA A 326 5.43 -22.54 10.35
C ALA A 326 6.36 -22.99 11.49
N THR A 327 7.57 -22.43 11.58
CA THR A 327 8.54 -22.66 12.67
C THR A 327 9.24 -21.34 13.08
N GLY A 328 9.77 -21.24 14.30
CA GLY A 328 10.46 -20.04 14.78
C GLY A 328 9.53 -18.86 15.18
N LYS A 329 10.00 -17.61 15.02
CA LYS A 329 9.30 -16.40 15.56
C LYS A 329 7.91 -16.14 14.96
N THR A 330 7.62 -16.68 13.77
CA THR A 330 6.32 -16.56 13.07
C THR A 330 5.49 -17.85 13.15
N GLU A 331 6.03 -18.91 13.80
CA GLU A 331 5.46 -20.26 13.87
C GLU A 331 4.00 -20.29 14.30
N ARG A 332 3.72 -19.57 15.40
CA ARG A 332 2.39 -19.56 16.00
C ARG A 332 1.36 -19.02 15.02
N VAL A 333 1.66 -17.90 14.36
CA VAL A 333 0.73 -17.26 13.43
C VAL A 333 0.64 -18.05 12.13
N GLY A 334 1.77 -18.52 11.59
CA GLY A 334 1.81 -19.32 10.37
C GLY A 334 1.02 -20.63 10.49
N LYS A 335 1.17 -21.36 11.60
CA LYS A 335 0.41 -22.60 11.87
C LYS A 335 -1.08 -22.33 12.06
N LEU A 336 -1.44 -21.30 12.83
CA LEU A 336 -2.84 -20.97 13.11
C LEU A 336 -3.60 -20.52 11.85
N VAL A 337 -2.96 -19.72 10.99
CA VAL A 337 -3.59 -19.28 9.73
C VAL A 337 -3.79 -20.46 8.79
N GLN A 338 -2.78 -21.32 8.63
CA GLN A 338 -2.90 -22.52 7.80
C GLN A 338 -3.97 -23.49 8.29
N SER A 339 -4.07 -23.74 9.60
CA SER A 339 -4.98 -24.77 10.10
C SER A 339 -6.42 -24.28 10.26
N ASN A 340 -6.63 -22.99 10.57
CA ASN A 340 -7.93 -22.52 11.06
C ASN A 340 -8.59 -21.47 10.15
N VAL A 341 -7.84 -20.80 9.28
CA VAL A 341 -8.38 -19.71 8.45
C VAL A 341 -8.50 -20.15 7.00
N VAL A 342 -7.42 -20.69 6.44
CA VAL A 342 -7.35 -21.11 5.02
C VAL A 342 -8.45 -22.08 4.61
N PRO A 343 -8.83 -23.11 5.40
CA PRO A 343 -9.88 -24.06 5.01
C PRO A 343 -11.28 -23.46 4.86
N PHE A 344 -11.52 -22.26 5.38
CA PHE A 344 -12.84 -21.64 5.42
C PHE A 344 -12.94 -20.38 4.56
N ALA A 345 -11.90 -20.03 3.79
CA ALA A 345 -11.83 -18.77 3.05
C ALA A 345 -13.04 -18.52 2.13
N GLU A 346 -13.53 -19.57 1.44
CA GLU A 346 -14.70 -19.49 0.55
C GLU A 346 -16.04 -19.38 1.29
N LYS A 347 -16.05 -19.60 2.61
CA LYS A 347 -17.23 -19.51 3.48
C LYS A 347 -17.25 -18.23 4.32
N MET A 348 -16.31 -17.32 4.06
CA MET A 348 -16.21 -16.05 4.78
C MET A 348 -16.57 -14.88 3.87
N THR A 349 -17.08 -13.82 4.48
CA THR A 349 -17.24 -12.51 3.85
C THR A 349 -16.50 -11.51 4.69
N PHE A 350 -15.74 -10.63 4.04
CA PHE A 350 -15.07 -9.54 4.74
C PHE A 350 -16.10 -8.50 5.16
N LEU A 351 -15.88 -7.93 6.33
CA LEU A 351 -16.75 -6.92 6.90
C LEU A 351 -16.00 -5.59 6.95
N GLU A 352 -16.69 -4.54 6.55
CA GLU A 352 -16.30 -3.14 6.73
C GLU A 352 -16.77 -2.62 8.09
N ASP A 353 -16.34 -1.43 8.47
CA ASP A 353 -16.91 -0.74 9.63
C ASP A 353 -18.39 -0.40 9.39
N ASN A 354 -19.22 -0.48 10.43
CA ASN A 354 -20.65 -0.21 10.36
C ASN A 354 -21.41 -1.05 9.32
N GLN A 355 -20.91 -2.23 8.96
CA GLN A 355 -21.56 -3.16 8.06
C GLN A 355 -22.49 -4.11 8.83
N ALA A 356 -23.74 -4.23 8.40
CA ALA A 356 -24.64 -5.25 8.90
C ALA A 356 -24.11 -6.65 8.51
N VAL A 357 -23.81 -7.49 9.50
CA VAL A 357 -23.42 -8.88 9.30
C VAL A 357 -24.67 -9.70 8.97
N VAL A 358 -25.69 -9.53 9.81
CA VAL A 358 -27.06 -10.03 9.68
C VAL A 358 -27.98 -9.04 10.39
N SER A 359 -29.30 -9.22 10.29
CA SER A 359 -30.25 -8.40 11.04
C SER A 359 -29.93 -8.42 12.54
N GLY A 360 -29.79 -7.24 13.14
CA GLY A 360 -29.49 -7.06 14.56
C GLY A 360 -28.01 -7.20 14.94
N ILE A 361 -27.07 -7.43 14.00
CA ILE A 361 -25.63 -7.48 14.29
C ILE A 361 -24.86 -6.61 13.29
N THR A 362 -24.17 -5.60 13.80
CA THR A 362 -23.39 -4.64 13.00
C THR A 362 -21.94 -4.66 13.46
N SER A 363 -20.99 -4.67 12.53
CA SER A 363 -19.57 -4.53 12.84
C SER A 363 -19.21 -3.12 13.31
N VAL A 364 -18.22 -3.03 14.18
CA VAL A 364 -17.64 -1.78 14.68
C VAL A 364 -16.13 -1.89 14.60
N ASP A 365 -15.47 -0.96 13.89
CA ASP A 365 -14.01 -0.93 13.81
C ASP A 365 -13.39 -0.79 15.20
N ALA A 366 -12.45 -1.68 15.50
CA ALA A 366 -11.72 -1.71 16.75
C ALA A 366 -10.21 -1.88 16.50
N ASP A 367 -9.73 -1.39 15.35
CA ASP A 367 -8.36 -1.53 14.90
C ASP A 367 -7.35 -1.15 15.99
N GLY A 368 -6.21 -1.85 16.01
CA GLY A 368 -5.12 -1.58 16.93
C GLY A 368 -4.53 -2.84 17.55
N HIS A 369 -5.38 -3.66 18.19
CA HIS A 369 -4.93 -4.94 18.77
C HIS A 369 -4.31 -5.82 17.68
N THR A 370 -5.05 -6.00 16.59
CA THR A 370 -4.57 -6.49 15.30
C THR A 370 -5.08 -5.56 14.19
N PRO A 371 -4.39 -5.49 13.03
CA PRO A 371 -4.95 -4.81 11.85
C PRO A 371 -6.28 -5.43 11.47
N GLY A 372 -7.36 -4.64 11.57
CA GLY A 372 -8.72 -5.10 11.28
C GLY A 372 -9.41 -5.86 12.42
N HIS A 373 -8.94 -5.68 13.66
CA HIS A 373 -9.70 -6.06 14.85
C HIS A 373 -11.07 -5.38 14.84
N MET A 374 -12.13 -6.11 15.19
CA MET A 374 -13.50 -5.61 15.18
C MET A 374 -14.23 -5.95 16.47
N ALA A 375 -15.06 -5.01 16.89
CA ALA A 375 -16.15 -5.21 17.82
C ALA A 375 -17.46 -5.41 17.05
N PHE A 376 -18.52 -5.79 17.76
CA PHE A 376 -19.85 -5.93 17.17
C PHE A 376 -20.91 -5.32 18.07
N HIS A 377 -21.78 -4.53 17.47
CA HIS A 377 -22.99 -4.05 18.09
C HIS A 377 -24.13 -5.03 17.81
N VAL A 378 -24.73 -5.57 18.87
CA VAL A 378 -25.89 -6.45 18.80
C VAL A 378 -27.10 -5.67 19.28
N GLU A 379 -28.17 -5.66 18.49
CA GLU A 379 -29.41 -4.98 18.81
C GLU A 379 -30.63 -5.87 18.50
N SER A 380 -31.56 -5.93 19.44
CA SER A 380 -32.85 -6.60 19.26
C SER A 380 -33.90 -5.89 20.11
N GLU A 381 -35.05 -5.54 19.51
CA GLU A 381 -36.17 -4.88 20.21
C GLU A 381 -35.75 -3.61 20.99
N GLY A 382 -34.80 -2.83 20.45
CA GLY A 382 -34.27 -1.62 21.09
C GLY A 382 -33.27 -1.87 22.23
N LYS A 383 -32.99 -3.14 22.57
CA LYS A 383 -31.97 -3.54 23.55
C LYS A 383 -30.64 -3.74 22.86
N ARG A 384 -29.57 -3.23 23.46
CA ARG A 384 -28.22 -3.19 22.86
C ARG A 384 -27.21 -3.98 23.70
N LEU A 385 -26.23 -4.61 23.04
CA LEU A 385 -25.08 -5.26 23.66
C LEU A 385 -23.86 -5.07 22.75
N MET A 386 -22.71 -4.71 23.34
CA MET A 386 -21.44 -4.65 22.61
C MET A 386 -20.60 -5.91 22.82
N ILE A 387 -20.09 -6.50 21.75
CA ILE A 387 -19.07 -7.56 21.80
C ILE A 387 -17.73 -6.90 21.46
N THR A 388 -16.88 -6.67 22.45
CA THR A 388 -15.63 -5.90 22.27
C THR A 388 -14.41 -6.76 21.98
N ALA A 389 -14.56 -8.10 21.94
CA ALA A 389 -13.45 -9.03 21.73
C ALA A 389 -12.21 -8.68 22.60
N ASP A 390 -11.10 -8.31 21.96
CA ASP A 390 -9.80 -7.99 22.57
C ASP A 390 -9.49 -6.49 22.68
N THR A 391 -10.48 -5.60 22.51
CA THR A 391 -10.29 -4.14 22.66
C THR A 391 -9.71 -3.77 24.05
N ALA A 392 -10.00 -4.57 25.08
CA ALA A 392 -9.36 -4.50 26.38
C ALA A 392 -8.97 -5.90 26.88
N ASN A 393 -7.69 -6.10 27.19
CA ASN A 393 -7.18 -7.40 27.65
C ASN A 393 -7.18 -7.56 29.17
N HIS A 394 -7.46 -6.51 29.93
CA HIS A 394 -7.61 -6.59 31.38
C HIS A 394 -8.49 -5.47 31.95
N TYR A 395 -9.47 -5.82 32.77
CA TYR A 395 -10.46 -4.87 33.32
C TYR A 395 -9.89 -3.80 34.27
N VAL A 396 -8.74 -4.06 34.90
CA VAL A 396 -7.98 -3.04 35.66
C VAL A 396 -7.04 -2.25 34.74
N MET A 397 -6.06 -2.92 34.11
CA MET A 397 -5.01 -2.23 33.35
C MET A 397 -5.57 -1.55 32.09
N SER A 398 -6.25 -2.30 31.23
CA SER A 398 -6.73 -1.77 29.95
C SER A 398 -7.90 -0.81 30.13
N LEU A 399 -8.85 -1.06 31.03
CA LEU A 399 -10.00 -0.15 31.19
C LEU A 399 -9.67 1.06 32.06
N GLN A 400 -9.05 0.89 33.23
CA GLN A 400 -8.78 2.02 34.13
C GLN A 400 -7.59 2.87 33.68
N ARG A 401 -6.71 2.33 32.84
CA ARG A 401 -5.58 3.03 32.20
C ARG A 401 -5.59 2.74 30.69
N PRO A 402 -6.56 3.28 29.94
CA PRO A 402 -6.73 2.92 28.53
C PRO A 402 -5.57 3.37 27.64
N ASP A 403 -4.76 4.33 28.09
CA ASP A 403 -3.50 4.74 27.47
C ASP A 403 -2.35 3.74 27.61
N TRP A 404 -2.45 2.77 28.51
CA TRP A 404 -1.38 1.80 28.70
C TRP A 404 -1.35 0.83 27.53
N GLU A 405 -0.17 0.73 26.92
CA GLU A 405 0.11 -0.16 25.80
C GLU A 405 0.09 -1.61 26.28
N VAL A 406 -0.65 -2.46 25.57
CA VAL A 406 -0.62 -3.90 25.81
C VAL A 406 0.43 -4.53 24.91
N SER A 407 1.23 -5.44 25.45
CA SER A 407 2.41 -5.98 24.76
C SER A 407 2.06 -6.66 23.43
N PHE A 408 0.90 -7.31 23.38
CA PHE A 408 0.38 -8.03 22.20
C PHE A 408 -0.36 -7.14 21.19
N ASP A 409 -0.55 -5.85 21.47
CA ASP A 409 -1.11 -4.92 20.48
C ASP A 409 -0.10 -4.70 19.35
N MET A 410 -0.56 -4.93 18.11
CA MET A 410 0.23 -4.72 16.90
C MET A 410 0.44 -3.23 16.60
N ASN A 411 -0.57 -2.38 16.86
CA ASN A 411 -0.46 -0.93 16.85
C ASN A 411 -0.94 -0.37 18.19
N LYS A 412 0.01 -0.19 19.11
CA LYS A 412 -0.22 0.19 20.51
C LYS A 412 -0.99 1.49 20.68
N LYS A 413 -0.63 2.51 19.90
CA LYS A 413 -1.29 3.81 19.96
C LYS A 413 -2.73 3.72 19.47
N LYS A 414 -2.96 3.09 18.31
CA LYS A 414 -4.30 2.92 17.75
C LYS A 414 -5.18 2.02 18.64
N ALA A 415 -4.61 0.99 19.26
CA ALA A 415 -5.32 0.15 20.22
C ALA A 415 -5.80 0.94 21.45
N ALA A 416 -4.96 1.84 21.98
CA ALA A 416 -5.35 2.73 23.07
C ALA A 416 -6.45 3.72 22.64
N GLU A 417 -6.36 4.27 21.42
CA GLU A 417 -7.38 5.16 20.85
C GLU A 417 -8.74 4.44 20.69
N SER A 418 -8.76 3.29 20.00
CA SER A 418 -9.98 2.49 19.79
C SER A 418 -10.59 2.02 21.12
N ARG A 419 -9.75 1.68 22.11
CA ARG A 419 -10.21 1.35 23.46
C ARG A 419 -10.92 2.52 24.12
N LYS A 420 -10.35 3.73 24.06
CA LYS A 420 -11.00 4.92 24.62
C LYS A 420 -12.30 5.26 23.92
N GLU A 421 -12.33 5.15 22.61
CA GLU A 421 -13.50 5.44 21.79
C GLU A 421 -14.64 4.48 22.10
N ILE A 422 -14.39 3.17 22.00
CA ILE A 422 -15.39 2.13 22.22
C ILE A 422 -15.90 2.16 23.66
N PHE A 423 -15.00 2.17 24.66
CA PHE A 423 -15.45 2.19 26.05
C PHE A 423 -16.02 3.55 26.49
N GLY A 424 -15.63 4.64 25.82
CA GLY A 424 -16.27 5.95 25.96
C GLY A 424 -17.72 5.93 25.52
N MET A 425 -17.99 5.36 24.35
CA MET A 425 -19.35 5.15 23.83
C MET A 425 -20.16 4.21 24.74
N ILE A 426 -19.61 3.05 25.11
CA ILE A 426 -20.28 2.09 26.00
C ILE A 426 -20.66 2.75 27.34
N ALA A 427 -19.77 3.57 27.91
CA ALA A 427 -20.01 4.28 29.16
C ALA A 427 -21.05 5.40 29.02
N ALA A 428 -21.00 6.17 27.93
CA ALA A 428 -21.93 7.28 27.68
C ALA A 428 -23.37 6.78 27.48
N ASP A 429 -23.51 5.72 26.69
CA ASP A 429 -24.81 5.14 26.31
C ASP A 429 -25.30 4.07 27.29
N LYS A 430 -24.48 3.74 28.30
CA LYS A 430 -24.72 2.67 29.28
C LYS A 430 -25.02 1.32 28.64
N ILE A 431 -24.34 1.02 27.53
CA ILE A 431 -24.51 -0.24 26.82
C ILE A 431 -23.82 -1.34 27.62
N PRO A 432 -24.46 -2.48 27.89
CA PRO A 432 -23.76 -3.64 28.42
C PRO A 432 -22.79 -4.18 27.36
N PHE A 433 -21.69 -4.78 27.79
CA PHE A 433 -20.73 -5.37 26.86
C PHE A 433 -20.19 -6.71 27.35
N THR A 434 -19.68 -7.48 26.40
CA THR A 434 -18.89 -8.67 26.63
C THR A 434 -17.52 -8.55 25.98
N GLY A 435 -16.47 -8.94 26.71
CA GLY A 435 -15.09 -8.94 26.23
C GLY A 435 -14.38 -10.23 26.61
N TYR A 436 -13.48 -10.73 25.75
CA TYR A 436 -12.88 -12.06 25.92
C TYR A 436 -12.05 -12.20 27.20
N HIS A 437 -11.58 -11.08 27.75
CA HIS A 437 -10.71 -11.03 28.93
C HIS A 437 -11.33 -10.31 30.13
N MET A 438 -12.65 -10.14 30.14
CA MET A 438 -13.35 -9.68 31.34
C MET A 438 -13.50 -10.83 32.36
N PRO A 439 -13.69 -10.54 33.66
CA PRO A 439 -14.01 -11.57 34.64
C PRO A 439 -15.29 -12.34 34.27
N PHE A 440 -15.25 -13.68 34.35
CA PHE A 440 -16.40 -14.56 34.09
C PHE A 440 -17.63 -14.12 34.91
N PRO A 441 -18.83 -13.99 34.31
CA PRO A 441 -19.28 -14.47 33.00
C PRO A 441 -18.95 -13.56 31.80
N ASN A 442 -18.00 -12.64 31.96
CA ASN A 442 -17.48 -11.73 30.94
C ASN A 442 -18.47 -10.66 30.48
N VAL A 443 -19.58 -10.46 31.19
CA VAL A 443 -20.59 -9.45 30.87
C VAL A 443 -20.67 -8.40 31.97
N GLY A 444 -20.74 -7.14 31.57
CA GLY A 444 -20.91 -6.02 32.49
C GLY A 444 -21.07 -4.69 31.76
N TYR A 445 -20.85 -3.62 32.50
CA TYR A 445 -20.87 -2.25 32.00
C TYR A 445 -19.51 -1.61 32.27
N VAL A 446 -19.30 -0.43 31.69
CA VAL A 446 -18.22 0.46 32.12
C VAL A 446 -18.79 1.78 32.60
N GLU A 447 -18.18 2.33 33.63
CA GLU A 447 -18.45 3.69 34.11
C GLU A 447 -17.19 4.54 33.98
N PRO A 448 -17.29 5.85 33.70
CA PRO A 448 -16.12 6.73 33.68
C PRO A 448 -15.43 6.76 35.05
N MET A 449 -14.10 6.65 35.07
CA MET A 449 -13.30 6.73 36.28
C MET A 449 -11.97 7.43 36.00
N GLY A 450 -11.88 8.72 36.36
CA GLY A 450 -10.74 9.55 36.06
C GLY A 450 -10.52 9.65 34.55
N SER A 451 -9.32 9.30 34.07
CA SER A 451 -8.97 9.26 32.64
C SER A 451 -9.29 7.92 31.96
N GLY A 452 -9.96 7.00 32.65
CA GLY A 452 -10.29 5.68 32.13
C GLY A 452 -11.68 5.23 32.56
N PHE A 453 -11.85 3.92 32.70
CA PHE A 453 -13.13 3.28 32.93
C PHE A 453 -13.06 2.23 34.02
N ARG A 454 -14.11 2.12 34.83
CA ARG A 454 -14.31 1.06 35.80
C ARG A 454 -15.25 0.02 35.21
N TYR A 455 -14.79 -1.22 35.14
CA TYR A 455 -15.67 -2.35 34.85
C TYR A 455 -16.65 -2.58 36.01
N VAL A 456 -17.94 -2.67 35.69
CA VAL A 456 -19.01 -3.01 36.61
C VAL A 456 -19.58 -4.35 36.13
N PRO A 457 -19.21 -5.48 36.77
CA PRO A 457 -19.73 -6.79 36.41
C PRO A 457 -21.26 -6.78 36.47
N ALA A 458 -21.90 -7.45 35.52
CA ALA A 458 -23.34 -7.64 35.59
C ALA A 458 -23.70 -8.47 36.84
N GLY A 459 -24.77 -8.06 37.53
CA GLY A 459 -25.39 -8.90 38.55
C GLY A 459 -26.16 -10.06 37.93
N TYR A 460 -26.79 -10.90 38.75
CA TYR A 460 -27.62 -11.99 38.23
C TYR A 460 -28.81 -11.49 37.39
N HIS A 461 -29.27 -10.27 37.67
CA HIS A 461 -30.18 -9.51 36.82
C HIS A 461 -29.36 -8.61 35.90
N LEU A 462 -29.02 -9.09 34.70
CA LEU A 462 -28.53 -8.24 33.63
C LEU A 462 -29.72 -7.45 33.07
N ASP A 463 -29.64 -6.12 33.14
CA ASP A 463 -30.68 -5.21 32.67
C ASP A 463 -30.26 -4.53 31.37
N LEU A 464 -30.85 -4.94 30.24
CA LEU A 464 -30.49 -4.41 28.93
C LEU A 464 -31.25 -3.11 28.58
N GLY A 465 -32.00 -2.54 29.53
CA GLY A 465 -32.93 -1.44 29.30
C GLY A 465 -34.39 -1.90 29.27
#